data_AF-D7C4S1-F1
#
_entry.id   AF-D7C4S1-F1
#
_cell.length_a   1.000
_cell.length_b   1.000
_cell.length_c   1.000
_cell.angle_alpha   90.00
_cell.angle_beta   90.00
_cell.angle_gamma   90.00
#
_symmetry.space_group_name_H-M   'P 1'
#
loop_
_entity.id
_entity.type
_entity.pdbx_description
1 polymer ?
#
loop_
_entity_poly.entity_id
_entity_poly.type
_entity_poly.pdbx_seq_one_letter_code
_entity_poly.pdbx_strand_id
1 'polypeptide(L)'
;MDATRRTAKVTAGKIAGMTGTLRLRVPVGADAERWVTRAQCRRVLLVVHNVTSATRLLDVLPLLSGDLRVQLLATCTQSSPFLAGVPELLAAAGLPVLPWEQAKDTPVDLAVSASYGGQLHELQGELAVLSHGVGYNKKLATPDNTGQHRTTPVFGLAPEWLLHNGRPIASATVLSHPEQLDRLGTACPEAAPTAVLAGDPCYDRVLDALPYRERFRRALGVAPHQRLVVVSSTWAPRSLFGDGDGGEGDLLPWLLPRLAAELPADEYRTVAVLHPNIWYGHGPGQVRGWLDRARRAGLGLISELHGWRQALIAADCVLGDHSSVTYYAASIGRPVLLGAFPDGDLDPASPVAALGRTAPKLRPHGSLRAQIERAVQGHDPGRYAELAAQTTSAPGRSAGLLRRLFYDLIGIPEPAGRPALLDRLPLPPYEPAEPTAPVRVLTRLIDAEPPTVAVTRYADAAHEPEDPDADGAHTAVHEDTQDAGRLSVADVVVRYGAEDDPRVGPPAAWTAEVLARHPHCALAAYVTGPDRCTVRTRQGDLVRLTAAPDETGRADLCDPAAYASALLAWLGAKPLGAAQAELTVVTGAAHHRVAVERLSPA
;
A
#
# COMPACT_ATOMS: atom_id res chain seq x y z
N MET A 1 -15.93 15.01 -18.25
CA MET A 1 -16.91 15.84 -17.53
C MET A 1 -17.98 16.17 -18.57
N ASP A 2 -19.20 15.64 -18.56
CA ASP A 2 -20.25 15.95 -17.58
C ASP A 2 -21.50 15.07 -17.83
N ALA A 3 -21.43 13.77 -17.50
CA ALA A 3 -22.59 12.85 -17.55
C ALA A 3 -22.71 11.96 -16.31
N THR A 4 -21.62 11.74 -15.57
CA THR A 4 -21.59 10.89 -14.36
C THR A 4 -21.99 11.63 -13.08
N ARG A 5 -22.19 12.96 -13.11
CA ARG A 5 -22.58 13.75 -11.92
C ARG A 5 -24.09 13.85 -11.69
N ARG A 6 -24.93 13.52 -12.67
CA ARG A 6 -26.41 13.65 -12.54
C ARG A 6 -27.11 12.40 -11.99
N THR A 7 -26.50 11.22 -12.05
CA THR A 7 -27.06 9.98 -11.47
C THR A 7 -26.67 9.76 -10.00
N ALA A 8 -25.63 10.43 -9.51
CA ALA A 8 -25.19 10.32 -8.11
C ALA A 8 -25.99 11.20 -7.12
N LYS A 9 -26.78 12.17 -7.62
CA LYS A 9 -27.50 13.13 -6.76
C LYS A 9 -28.90 12.67 -6.30
N VAL A 10 -29.43 11.56 -6.82
CA VAL A 10 -30.77 11.07 -6.43
C VAL A 10 -30.71 10.02 -5.31
N THR A 11 -29.54 9.45 -4.99
CA THR A 11 -29.42 8.37 -3.99
C THR A 11 -28.71 8.78 -2.69
N ALA A 12 -28.21 10.01 -2.58
CA ALA A 12 -27.50 10.49 -1.39
C ALA A 12 -28.38 11.33 -0.41
N GLY A 13 -29.63 11.62 -0.77
CA GLY A 13 -30.52 12.52 -0.03
C GLY A 13 -31.57 11.86 0.87
N LYS A 14 -31.39 10.60 1.27
CA LYS A 14 -32.37 9.86 2.11
C LYS A 14 -31.75 9.01 3.24
N ILE A 15 -30.58 9.39 3.74
CA ILE A 15 -29.93 8.72 4.89
C ILE A 15 -29.56 9.73 5.99
N ALA A 16 -30.47 10.67 6.27
CA ALA A 16 -30.40 11.50 7.46
C ALA A 16 -31.84 11.83 7.87
N GLY A 17 -32.40 11.06 8.81
CA GLY A 17 -33.73 11.32 9.39
C GLY A 17 -34.78 10.22 9.24
N MET A 18 -34.44 8.94 9.47
CA MET A 18 -35.42 7.92 9.85
C MET A 18 -34.76 6.97 10.86
N THR A 19 -35.16 7.05 12.12
CA THR A 19 -34.68 6.23 13.26
C THR A 19 -35.22 4.80 13.23
N GLY A 20 -35.10 4.15 12.08
CA GLY A 20 -35.36 2.73 11.89
C GLY A 20 -34.67 2.28 10.61
N THR A 21 -33.50 1.67 10.72
CA THR A 21 -32.80 1.09 9.56
C THR A 21 -33.72 0.04 8.93
N LEU A 22 -34.10 0.24 7.67
CA LEU A 22 -35.03 -0.65 6.99
C LEU A 22 -34.48 -2.08 6.99
N ARG A 23 -35.22 -3.01 7.60
CA ARG A 23 -34.86 -4.43 7.61
C ARG A 23 -34.87 -4.97 6.18
N LEU A 24 -33.84 -5.72 5.84
CA LEU A 24 -33.71 -6.43 4.57
C LEU A 24 -34.82 -7.48 4.45
N ARG A 25 -35.66 -7.39 3.41
CA ARG A 25 -36.81 -8.31 3.23
C ARG A 25 -36.44 -9.63 2.56
N VAL A 26 -35.49 -9.62 1.62
CA VAL A 26 -35.02 -10.80 0.87
C VAL A 26 -33.49 -10.75 0.92
N PRO A 27 -32.77 -11.84 1.25
CA PRO A 27 -33.25 -13.22 1.30
C PRO A 27 -33.64 -13.75 2.70
N VAL A 28 -33.72 -12.91 3.73
CA VAL A 28 -33.88 -13.36 5.14
C VAL A 28 -35.08 -12.79 5.91
N GLY A 29 -35.86 -11.88 5.32
CA GLY A 29 -37.02 -11.30 5.99
C GLY A 29 -38.17 -12.31 6.17
N ALA A 30 -39.18 -11.95 6.95
CA ALA A 30 -40.30 -12.83 7.30
C ALA A 30 -41.04 -13.45 6.09
N ASP A 31 -41.13 -12.71 4.97
CA ASP A 31 -41.75 -13.19 3.73
C ASP A 31 -40.74 -13.73 2.70
N ALA A 32 -39.45 -13.80 3.04
CA ALA A 32 -38.39 -14.06 2.06
C ALA A 32 -38.57 -15.39 1.31
N GLU A 33 -39.08 -16.42 1.99
CA GLU A 33 -39.31 -17.76 1.41
C GLU A 33 -40.19 -17.73 0.15
N ARG A 34 -41.09 -16.75 0.04
CA ARG A 34 -41.95 -16.57 -1.15
C ARG A 34 -41.21 -16.01 -2.37
N TRP A 35 -40.06 -15.38 -2.15
CA TRP A 35 -39.33 -14.60 -3.16
C TRP A 35 -37.95 -15.18 -3.48
N VAL A 36 -37.34 -15.92 -2.55
CA VAL A 36 -36.03 -16.53 -2.76
C VAL A 36 -36.13 -17.69 -3.74
N THR A 37 -35.29 -17.67 -4.78
CA THR A 37 -35.22 -18.77 -5.76
C THR A 37 -34.56 -20.01 -5.18
N ARG A 38 -33.62 -19.85 -4.25
CA ARG A 38 -32.81 -20.94 -3.68
C ARG A 38 -33.05 -21.01 -2.18
N ALA A 39 -34.18 -21.61 -1.81
CA ALA A 39 -34.72 -21.58 -0.44
C ALA A 39 -33.96 -22.46 0.56
N GLN A 40 -33.20 -23.45 0.09
CA GLN A 40 -32.51 -24.44 0.95
C GLN A 40 -31.02 -24.11 1.18
N CYS A 41 -30.60 -22.86 0.96
CA CYS A 41 -29.22 -22.47 1.18
C CYS A 41 -28.89 -22.37 2.68
N ARG A 42 -27.71 -22.86 3.04
CA ARG A 42 -27.04 -22.57 4.30
C ARG A 42 -26.59 -21.12 4.30
N ARG A 43 -26.90 -20.38 5.37
CA ARG A 43 -26.63 -18.96 5.48
C ARG A 43 -25.29 -18.75 6.18
N VAL A 44 -24.40 -18.02 5.54
CA VAL A 44 -23.13 -17.59 6.12
C VAL A 44 -23.11 -16.08 6.22
N LEU A 45 -22.91 -15.56 7.43
CA LEU A 45 -22.91 -14.13 7.71
C LEU A 45 -21.48 -13.63 7.94
N LEU A 46 -21.04 -12.68 7.12
CA LEU A 46 -19.81 -11.92 7.35
C LEU A 46 -20.09 -10.76 8.31
N VAL A 47 -19.40 -10.75 9.44
CA VAL A 47 -19.60 -9.75 10.50
C VAL A 47 -18.47 -8.73 10.49
N VAL A 48 -18.74 -7.57 9.91
CA VAL A 48 -17.78 -6.47 9.78
C VAL A 48 -17.79 -5.60 11.04
N HIS A 49 -16.59 -5.18 11.46
CA HIS A 49 -16.39 -4.24 12.57
C HIS A 49 -15.85 -2.91 12.05
N ASN A 50 -14.86 -2.97 11.16
CA ASN A 50 -14.30 -1.83 10.46
C ASN A 50 -13.71 -2.32 9.12
N VAL A 51 -13.15 -1.40 8.34
CA VAL A 51 -12.57 -1.74 7.04
C VAL A 51 -11.46 -2.80 7.16
N THR A 52 -10.64 -2.75 8.21
CA THR A 52 -9.57 -3.75 8.42
C THR A 52 -10.14 -5.16 8.56
N SER A 53 -11.15 -5.37 9.42
CA SER A 53 -11.77 -6.69 9.55
C SER A 53 -12.49 -7.11 8.28
N ALA A 54 -13.10 -6.16 7.56
CA ALA A 54 -13.73 -6.43 6.27
C ALA A 54 -12.73 -6.99 5.24
N THR A 55 -11.55 -6.39 5.09
CA THR A 55 -10.53 -6.89 4.14
C THR A 55 -10.08 -8.33 4.42
N ARG A 56 -10.13 -8.76 5.69
CA ARG A 56 -9.79 -10.13 6.10
C ARG A 56 -10.90 -11.12 5.82
N LEU A 57 -12.16 -10.69 5.95
CA LEU A 57 -13.31 -11.49 5.54
C LEU A 57 -13.34 -11.65 4.01
N LEU A 58 -12.95 -10.61 3.25
CA LEU A 58 -12.80 -10.70 1.80
C LEU A 58 -11.70 -11.70 1.39
N ASP A 59 -10.64 -11.88 2.19
CA ASP A 59 -9.57 -12.85 1.90
C ASP A 59 -10.10 -14.31 1.90
N VAL A 60 -11.14 -14.61 2.69
CA VAL A 60 -11.66 -15.98 2.88
C VAL A 60 -12.98 -16.25 2.16
N LEU A 61 -13.61 -15.21 1.59
CA LEU A 61 -14.80 -15.34 0.76
C LEU A 61 -14.71 -16.39 -0.35
N PRO A 62 -13.58 -16.49 -1.11
CA PRO A 62 -13.44 -17.48 -2.17
C PRO A 62 -13.61 -18.94 -1.72
N LEU A 63 -13.42 -19.24 -0.43
CA LEU A 63 -13.56 -20.59 0.12
C LEU A 63 -15.00 -21.12 0.08
N LEU A 64 -15.99 -20.22 -0.03
CA LEU A 64 -17.42 -20.53 -0.12
C LEU A 64 -17.97 -20.32 -1.54
N SER A 65 -17.15 -19.79 -2.46
CA SER A 65 -17.59 -19.41 -3.80
C SER A 65 -17.95 -20.60 -4.68
N GLY A 66 -18.99 -20.43 -5.49
CA GLY A 66 -19.43 -21.43 -6.46
C GLY A 66 -20.14 -22.65 -5.86
N ASP A 67 -20.30 -22.73 -4.53
CA ASP A 67 -21.19 -23.70 -3.91
C ASP A 67 -22.61 -23.16 -3.88
N LEU A 68 -23.45 -23.77 -4.69
CA LEU A 68 -24.85 -23.42 -4.77
C LEU A 68 -25.55 -23.63 -3.40
N ARG A 69 -25.09 -24.48 -2.51
CA ARG A 69 -25.77 -24.70 -1.22
C ARG A 69 -25.58 -23.57 -0.21
N VAL A 70 -24.78 -22.55 -0.52
CA VAL A 70 -24.42 -21.47 0.42
C VAL A 70 -25.02 -20.13 -0.03
N GLN A 71 -25.60 -19.38 0.92
CA GLN A 71 -26.02 -17.99 0.78
C GLN A 71 -25.13 -17.12 1.67
N LEU A 72 -24.34 -16.26 1.03
CA LEU A 72 -23.53 -15.27 1.73
C LEU A 72 -24.37 -14.05 2.09
N LEU A 73 -24.17 -13.54 3.30
CA LEU A 73 -24.77 -12.34 3.86
C LEU A 73 -23.67 -11.50 4.49
N ALA A 74 -23.90 -10.21 4.67
CA ALA A 74 -22.98 -9.36 5.41
C ALA A 74 -23.73 -8.48 6.41
N THR A 75 -23.04 -8.06 7.47
CA THR A 75 -23.52 -7.04 8.39
C THR A 75 -22.34 -6.22 8.90
N CYS A 76 -22.63 -5.06 9.48
CA CYS A 76 -21.66 -4.27 10.22
C CYS A 76 -22.20 -4.03 11.62
N THR A 77 -21.40 -4.35 12.63
CA THR A 77 -21.72 -4.25 14.07
C THR A 77 -22.01 -2.83 14.55
N GLN A 78 -21.61 -1.80 13.80
CA GLN A 78 -21.72 -0.38 14.17
C GLN A 78 -21.00 0.00 15.48
N SER A 79 -20.20 -0.90 16.06
CA SER A 79 -19.56 -0.67 17.37
C SER A 79 -18.16 -0.07 17.28
N SER A 80 -17.57 -0.02 16.08
CA SER A 80 -16.25 0.58 15.86
C SER A 80 -16.35 2.10 15.83
N PRO A 81 -15.36 2.85 16.34
CA PRO A 81 -15.24 4.28 16.06
C PRO A 81 -14.85 4.57 14.60
N PHE A 82 -14.31 3.58 13.88
CA PHE A 82 -13.89 3.68 12.47
C PHE A 82 -14.92 3.00 11.55
N LEU A 83 -16.05 3.67 11.30
CA LEU A 83 -17.13 3.14 10.43
C LEU A 83 -17.09 3.69 9.00
N ALA A 84 -16.40 4.80 8.77
CA ALA A 84 -16.24 5.34 7.42
C ALA A 84 -15.59 4.28 6.50
N GLY A 85 -16.05 4.20 5.24
CA GLY A 85 -15.59 3.23 4.26
C GLY A 85 -16.25 1.85 4.34
N VAL A 86 -16.87 1.48 5.46
CA VAL A 86 -17.55 0.18 5.59
C VAL A 86 -18.75 0.06 4.64
N PRO A 87 -19.66 1.06 4.52
CA PRO A 87 -20.78 0.98 3.59
C PRO A 87 -20.34 0.79 2.13
N GLU A 88 -19.33 1.53 1.69
CA GLU A 88 -18.77 1.45 0.33
C GLU A 88 -18.16 0.08 0.06
N LEU A 89 -17.42 -0.48 1.03
CA LEU A 89 -16.82 -1.81 0.92
C LEU A 89 -17.89 -2.90 0.87
N LEU A 90 -18.91 -2.83 1.72
CA LEU A 90 -20.02 -3.77 1.69
C LEU A 90 -20.82 -3.70 0.38
N ALA A 91 -21.00 -2.49 -0.17
CA ALA A 91 -21.62 -2.31 -1.48
C ALA A 91 -20.76 -2.92 -2.60
N ALA A 92 -19.43 -2.73 -2.56
CA ALA A 92 -18.50 -3.32 -3.51
C ALA A 92 -18.45 -4.85 -3.45
N ALA A 93 -18.66 -5.44 -2.27
CA ALA A 93 -18.76 -6.89 -2.11
C ALA A 93 -20.02 -7.49 -2.76
N GLY A 94 -21.05 -6.68 -3.01
CA GLY A 94 -22.28 -7.10 -3.71
C GLY A 94 -23.14 -8.11 -2.95
N LEU A 95 -22.93 -8.26 -1.63
CA LEU A 95 -23.68 -9.18 -0.78
C LEU A 95 -24.93 -8.51 -0.19
N PRO A 96 -26.01 -9.27 0.12
CA PRO A 96 -27.11 -8.73 0.90
C PRO A 96 -26.63 -8.30 2.30
N VAL A 97 -26.84 -7.03 2.63
CA VAL A 97 -26.39 -6.43 3.90
C VAL A 97 -27.56 -6.31 4.88
N LEU A 98 -27.44 -6.95 6.03
CA LEU A 98 -28.41 -6.86 7.12
C LEU A 98 -28.02 -5.71 8.07
N PRO A 99 -28.99 -4.87 8.50
CA PRO A 99 -28.81 -4.05 9.71
C PRO A 99 -28.41 -4.93 10.90
N TRP A 100 -27.56 -4.41 11.79
CA TRP A 100 -27.03 -5.18 12.93
C TRP A 100 -28.12 -5.82 13.78
N GLU A 101 -29.14 -5.05 14.17
CA GLU A 101 -30.28 -5.56 14.95
C GLU A 101 -31.01 -6.71 14.23
N GLN A 102 -31.13 -6.64 12.90
CA GLN A 102 -31.72 -7.75 12.15
C GLN A 102 -30.80 -8.98 12.13
N ALA A 103 -29.48 -8.78 12.03
CA ALA A 103 -28.53 -9.88 12.01
C ALA A 103 -28.60 -10.72 13.29
N LYS A 104 -28.78 -10.07 14.45
CA LYS A 104 -28.96 -10.74 15.76
C LYS A 104 -30.24 -11.59 15.82
N ASP A 105 -31.30 -11.13 15.18
CA ASP A 105 -32.58 -11.86 15.11
C ASP A 105 -32.62 -12.92 14.00
N THR A 106 -31.64 -12.97 13.11
CA THR A 106 -31.68 -13.83 11.91
C THR A 106 -30.86 -15.10 12.15
N PRO A 107 -31.48 -16.30 12.13
CA PRO A 107 -30.74 -17.55 12.19
C PRO A 107 -29.81 -17.71 10.98
N VAL A 108 -28.54 -18.00 11.27
CA VAL A 108 -27.52 -18.36 10.28
C VAL A 108 -26.84 -19.66 10.68
N ASP A 109 -26.30 -20.39 9.72
CA ASP A 109 -25.58 -21.64 10.00
C ASP A 109 -24.14 -21.35 10.45
N LEU A 110 -23.54 -20.26 9.94
CA LEU A 110 -22.21 -19.80 10.32
C LEU A 110 -22.12 -18.27 10.28
N ALA A 111 -21.58 -17.66 11.33
CA ALA A 111 -21.09 -16.29 11.33
C ALA A 111 -19.55 -16.30 11.30
N VAL A 112 -18.95 -15.44 10.48
CA VAL A 112 -17.51 -15.26 10.38
C VAL A 112 -17.15 -13.81 10.69
N SER A 113 -16.34 -13.60 11.72
CA SER A 113 -15.81 -12.29 12.09
C SER A 113 -14.28 -12.29 12.01
N ALA A 114 -13.67 -11.14 11.75
CA ALA A 114 -12.24 -10.94 11.93
C ALA A 114 -11.94 -9.97 13.10
N SER A 115 -12.89 -9.77 14.01
CA SER A 115 -12.78 -8.88 15.16
C SER A 115 -13.69 -9.36 16.30
N TYR A 116 -13.42 -8.92 17.52
CA TYR A 116 -14.27 -9.14 18.70
C TYR A 116 -15.18 -7.96 19.03
N GLY A 117 -15.27 -6.97 18.14
CA GLY A 117 -16.12 -5.80 18.35
C GLY A 117 -17.60 -6.10 18.12
N GLY A 118 -18.46 -5.54 18.98
CA GLY A 118 -19.91 -5.70 18.94
C GLY A 118 -20.42 -6.84 19.81
N GLN A 119 -21.75 -6.98 19.91
CA GLN A 119 -22.42 -8.01 20.71
C GLN A 119 -22.44 -9.36 19.96
N LEU A 120 -21.27 -9.92 19.65
CA LEU A 120 -21.18 -11.15 18.83
C LEU A 120 -21.89 -12.36 19.45
N HIS A 121 -21.96 -12.41 20.78
CA HIS A 121 -22.66 -13.46 21.53
C HIS A 121 -24.19 -13.44 21.34
N GLU A 122 -24.77 -12.37 20.78
CA GLU A 122 -26.21 -12.29 20.45
C GLU A 122 -26.53 -12.88 19.06
N LEU A 123 -25.53 -13.28 18.27
CA LEU A 123 -25.74 -13.92 16.97
C LEU A 123 -26.26 -15.36 17.14
N GLN A 124 -27.15 -15.77 16.24
CA GLN A 124 -27.72 -17.12 16.22
C GLN A 124 -26.98 -17.99 15.21
N GLY A 125 -26.25 -19.00 15.67
CA GLY A 125 -25.51 -19.95 14.83
C GLY A 125 -24.10 -20.21 15.36
N GLU A 126 -23.31 -20.97 14.61
CA GLU A 126 -21.89 -21.16 14.92
C GLU A 126 -21.11 -19.87 14.62
N LEU A 127 -20.13 -19.53 15.45
CA LEU A 127 -19.28 -18.33 15.27
C LEU A 127 -17.81 -18.72 15.12
N ALA A 128 -17.23 -18.37 13.96
CA ALA A 128 -15.80 -18.43 13.73
C ALA A 128 -15.19 -17.02 13.79
N VAL A 129 -14.14 -16.83 14.60
CA VAL A 129 -13.41 -15.57 14.70
C VAL A 129 -11.98 -15.73 14.21
N LEU A 130 -11.59 -14.90 13.24
CA LEU A 130 -10.25 -14.81 12.68
C LEU A 130 -9.51 -13.59 13.26
N SER A 131 -8.18 -13.63 13.20
CA SER A 131 -7.34 -12.45 13.42
C SER A 131 -7.56 -11.40 12.31
N HIS A 132 -7.60 -10.10 12.66
CA HIS A 132 -7.59 -9.02 11.66
C HIS A 132 -6.19 -8.66 11.13
N GLY A 133 -5.13 -9.19 11.76
CA GLY A 133 -3.72 -8.91 11.42
C GLY A 133 -2.90 -10.20 11.44
N VAL A 134 -1.58 -10.07 11.62
CA VAL A 134 -0.74 -11.25 11.89
C VAL A 134 -0.94 -11.70 13.32
N GLY A 135 -1.74 -12.74 13.56
CA GLY A 135 -2.03 -13.21 14.92
C GLY A 135 -2.57 -12.15 15.89
N TYR A 136 -2.37 -12.39 17.20
CA TYR A 136 -2.94 -11.58 18.28
C TYR A 136 -1.84 -10.96 19.16
N ASN A 137 -1.42 -9.72 18.86
CA ASN A 137 -0.22 -9.13 19.50
C ASN A 137 -0.49 -7.87 20.31
N LYS A 138 -1.50 -7.09 19.93
CA LYS A 138 -1.73 -5.76 20.46
C LYS A 138 -2.48 -5.81 21.78
N LYS A 139 -2.13 -4.89 22.68
CA LYS A 139 -2.96 -4.56 23.84
C LYS A 139 -3.97 -3.50 23.45
N LEU A 140 -5.23 -3.68 23.86
CA LEU A 140 -6.29 -2.70 23.60
C LEU A 140 -7.17 -2.56 24.83
N ALA A 141 -7.45 -1.32 25.23
CA ALA A 141 -8.38 -1.04 26.32
C ALA A 141 -9.80 -1.49 25.92
N THR A 142 -10.51 -2.12 26.85
CA THR A 142 -11.94 -2.42 26.71
C THR A 142 -12.77 -1.23 27.23
N PRO A 143 -14.03 -1.06 26.80
CA PRO A 143 -14.91 -0.01 27.32
C PRO A 143 -15.01 0.00 28.86
N ASP A 144 -15.02 -1.19 29.46
CA ASP A 144 -15.11 -1.39 30.92
C ASP A 144 -13.78 -1.12 31.67
N ASN A 145 -12.69 -0.90 30.95
CA ASN A 145 -11.38 -0.53 31.49
C ASN A 145 -11.10 0.98 31.44
N THR A 146 -12.13 1.80 31.20
CA THR A 146 -12.03 3.27 31.24
C THR A 146 -12.09 3.78 32.69
N GLY A 147 -11.07 3.46 33.47
CA GLY A 147 -10.92 3.95 34.84
C GLY A 147 -10.19 2.96 35.74
N GLN A 148 -9.09 3.41 36.35
CA GLN A 148 -8.19 2.70 37.28
C GLN A 148 -7.17 1.76 36.63
N HIS A 149 -5.98 1.71 37.25
CA HIS A 149 -4.77 0.96 36.90
C HIS A 149 -5.01 -0.56 36.72
N ARG A 150 -5.73 -0.98 35.68
CA ARG A 150 -5.74 -2.35 35.17
C ARG A 150 -4.81 -2.43 33.98
N THR A 151 -4.01 -3.50 33.92
CA THR A 151 -3.15 -3.79 32.77
C THR A 151 -4.01 -3.91 31.51
N THR A 152 -3.68 -3.15 30.46
CA THR A 152 -4.40 -3.20 29.19
C THR A 152 -4.38 -4.64 28.61
N PRO A 153 -5.55 -5.27 28.39
CA PRO A 153 -5.61 -6.68 27.99
C PRO A 153 -5.12 -6.90 26.56
N VAL A 154 -4.64 -8.11 26.27
CA VAL A 154 -4.28 -8.53 24.91
C VAL A 154 -5.55 -8.71 24.09
N PHE A 155 -5.66 -7.94 23.01
CA PHE A 155 -6.82 -7.98 22.13
C PHE A 155 -6.98 -9.37 21.50
N GLY A 156 -8.15 -9.96 21.69
CA GLY A 156 -8.53 -11.25 21.09
C GLY A 156 -7.92 -12.49 21.74
N LEU A 157 -7.19 -12.36 22.86
CA LEU A 157 -6.74 -13.50 23.68
C LEU A 157 -7.16 -13.39 25.15
N ALA A 158 -7.47 -12.18 25.64
CA ALA A 158 -7.87 -11.98 27.02
C ALA A 158 -9.37 -12.32 27.25
N PRO A 159 -9.76 -12.74 28.47
CA PRO A 159 -11.13 -13.14 28.79
C PRO A 159 -12.20 -12.10 28.44
N GLU A 160 -11.90 -10.81 28.56
CA GLU A 160 -12.82 -9.71 28.29
C GLU A 160 -13.28 -9.64 26.83
N TRP A 161 -12.50 -10.21 25.90
CA TRP A 161 -12.85 -10.29 24.48
C TRP A 161 -13.51 -11.62 24.09
N LEU A 162 -13.22 -12.68 24.85
CA LEU A 162 -13.53 -14.06 24.48
C LEU A 162 -14.73 -14.63 25.20
N LEU A 163 -15.04 -14.15 26.40
CA LEU A 163 -16.06 -14.74 27.27
C LEU A 163 -17.27 -13.82 27.43
N HIS A 164 -18.45 -14.42 27.46
CA HIS A 164 -19.68 -13.80 27.93
C HIS A 164 -20.28 -14.69 29.01
N ASN A 165 -20.54 -14.14 30.20
CA ASN A 165 -20.98 -14.89 31.38
C ASN A 165 -20.09 -16.12 31.68
N GLY A 166 -18.76 -15.96 31.52
CA GLY A 166 -17.77 -17.01 31.76
C GLY A 166 -17.71 -18.12 30.70
N ARG A 167 -18.43 -17.99 29.58
CA ARG A 167 -18.45 -18.98 28.49
C ARG A 167 -17.87 -18.38 27.21
N PRO A 168 -17.11 -19.14 26.40
CA PRO A 168 -16.62 -18.66 25.12
C PRO A 168 -17.76 -18.21 24.20
N ILE A 169 -17.59 -17.05 23.55
CA ILE A 169 -18.58 -16.53 22.60
C ILE A 169 -18.47 -17.17 21.22
N ALA A 170 -17.27 -17.66 20.87
CA ALA A 170 -16.99 -18.25 19.57
C ALA A 170 -17.02 -19.78 19.65
N SER A 171 -17.56 -20.43 18.63
CA SER A 171 -17.42 -21.86 18.40
C SER A 171 -16.00 -22.23 17.97
N ALA A 172 -15.39 -21.34 17.17
CA ALA A 172 -14.02 -21.49 16.70
C ALA A 172 -13.24 -20.18 16.78
N THR A 173 -12.15 -20.17 17.53
CA THR A 173 -11.13 -19.11 17.54
C THR A 173 -9.98 -19.55 16.65
N VAL A 174 -9.84 -18.92 15.47
CA VAL A 174 -8.85 -19.32 14.47
C VAL A 174 -7.48 -18.79 14.82
N LEU A 175 -6.52 -19.70 14.93
CA LEU A 175 -5.12 -19.42 15.25
C LEU A 175 -4.23 -19.75 14.05
N SER A 176 -3.18 -18.96 13.83
CA SER A 176 -2.21 -19.20 12.76
C SER A 176 -1.06 -20.10 13.22
N HIS A 177 -0.70 -20.07 14.51
CA HIS A 177 0.47 -20.76 15.04
C HIS A 177 0.26 -21.21 16.51
N PRO A 178 0.88 -22.34 16.95
CA PRO A 178 0.71 -22.88 18.31
C PRO A 178 1.07 -21.94 19.46
N GLU A 179 1.96 -20.97 19.27
CA GLU A 179 2.30 -20.00 20.33
C GLU A 179 1.07 -19.19 20.77
N GLN A 180 0.11 -18.98 19.86
CA GLN A 180 -1.17 -18.32 20.17
C GLN A 180 -2.03 -19.19 21.06
N LEU A 181 -1.98 -20.52 20.88
CA LEU A 181 -2.70 -21.47 21.72
C LEU A 181 -2.11 -21.49 23.13
N ASP A 182 -0.78 -21.47 23.26
CA ASP A 182 -0.11 -21.40 24.56
C ASP A 182 -0.48 -20.11 25.32
N ARG A 183 -0.48 -18.97 24.61
CA ARG A 183 -0.89 -17.67 25.17
C ARG A 183 -2.38 -17.66 25.52
N LEU A 184 -3.23 -18.24 24.69
CA LEU A 184 -4.66 -18.39 24.95
C LEU A 184 -4.91 -19.25 26.19
N GLY A 185 -4.27 -20.42 26.29
CA GLY A 185 -4.41 -21.33 27.43
C GLY A 185 -3.92 -20.72 28.75
N THR A 186 -2.97 -19.79 28.70
CA THR A 186 -2.50 -19.05 29.87
C THR A 186 -3.46 -17.91 30.25
N ALA A 187 -3.93 -17.14 29.26
CA ALA A 187 -4.73 -15.94 29.50
C ALA A 187 -6.22 -16.21 29.72
N CYS A 188 -6.77 -17.23 29.06
CA CYS A 188 -8.19 -17.59 29.06
C CYS A 188 -8.37 -19.10 28.81
N PRO A 189 -8.04 -19.96 29.79
CA PRO A 189 -8.16 -21.42 29.68
C PRO A 189 -9.55 -21.89 29.21
N GLU A 190 -10.61 -21.19 29.61
CA GLU A 190 -12.00 -21.48 29.27
C GLU A 190 -12.26 -21.39 27.75
N ALA A 191 -11.53 -20.54 27.04
CA ALA A 191 -11.64 -20.37 25.58
C ALA A 191 -10.70 -21.29 24.79
N ALA A 192 -9.71 -21.92 25.44
CA ALA A 192 -8.75 -22.81 24.76
C ALA A 192 -9.41 -23.96 23.96
N PRO A 193 -10.52 -24.60 24.42
CA PRO A 193 -11.20 -25.64 23.64
C PRO A 193 -11.78 -25.17 22.29
N THR A 194 -11.94 -23.85 22.10
CA THR A 194 -12.44 -23.26 20.84
C THR A 194 -11.34 -23.06 19.81
N ALA A 195 -10.08 -23.23 20.19
CA ALA A 195 -8.95 -22.92 19.32
C ALA A 195 -8.87 -23.88 18.12
N VAL A 196 -8.74 -23.32 16.93
CA VAL A 196 -8.53 -24.08 15.69
C VAL A 196 -7.31 -23.53 14.96
N LEU A 197 -6.28 -24.37 14.78
CA LEU A 197 -5.12 -24.02 13.98
C LEU A 197 -5.47 -24.10 12.49
N ALA A 198 -5.72 -22.95 11.86
CA ALA A 198 -6.08 -22.86 10.44
C ALA A 198 -5.14 -21.96 9.61
N GLY A 199 -3.99 -21.59 10.18
CA GLY A 199 -2.96 -20.82 9.48
C GLY A 199 -3.36 -19.36 9.21
N ASP A 200 -2.66 -18.72 8.27
CA ASP A 200 -2.87 -17.32 7.90
C ASP A 200 -3.16 -17.21 6.39
N PRO A 201 -4.42 -16.93 5.98
CA PRO A 201 -4.77 -16.86 4.57
C PRO A 201 -4.15 -15.63 3.89
N CYS A 202 -3.85 -14.56 4.62
CA CYS A 202 -3.17 -13.41 4.07
C CYS A 202 -1.72 -13.75 3.73
N TYR A 203 -1.01 -14.42 4.64
CA TYR A 203 0.37 -14.84 4.42
C TYR A 203 0.48 -15.87 3.29
N ASP A 204 -0.44 -16.84 3.22
CA ASP A 204 -0.48 -17.82 2.12
C ASP A 204 -0.59 -17.13 0.74
N ARG A 205 -1.43 -16.10 0.62
CA ARG A 205 -1.54 -15.28 -0.60
C ARG A 205 -0.25 -14.53 -0.92
N VAL A 206 0.48 -14.08 0.09
CA VAL A 206 1.79 -13.43 -0.10
C VAL A 206 2.82 -14.44 -0.58
N LEU A 207 2.89 -15.63 0.05
CA LEU A 207 3.82 -16.70 -0.32
C LEU A 207 3.61 -17.16 -1.78
N ASP A 208 2.36 -17.41 -2.20
CA ASP A 208 2.02 -17.77 -3.58
C ASP A 208 2.46 -16.69 -4.59
N ALA A 209 2.48 -15.43 -4.15
CA ALA A 209 2.77 -14.29 -5.00
C ALA A 209 4.26 -13.89 -5.06
N LEU A 210 5.12 -14.45 -4.20
CA LEU A 210 6.56 -14.12 -4.14
C LEU A 210 7.29 -14.26 -5.49
N PRO A 211 7.06 -15.32 -6.30
CA PRO A 211 7.73 -15.46 -7.60
C PRO A 211 7.40 -14.33 -8.61
N TYR A 212 6.33 -13.56 -8.38
CA TYR A 212 5.90 -12.49 -9.27
C TYR A 212 6.44 -11.11 -8.89
N ARG A 213 7.39 -11.04 -7.96
CA ARG A 213 8.02 -9.79 -7.50
C ARG A 213 8.32 -8.79 -8.61
N GLU A 214 9.01 -9.21 -9.66
CA GLU A 214 9.42 -8.31 -10.74
C GLU A 214 8.23 -7.75 -11.53
N ARG A 215 7.08 -8.46 -11.56
CA ARG A 215 5.85 -7.93 -12.16
C ARG A 215 5.28 -6.79 -11.31
N PHE A 216 5.26 -6.95 -9.99
CA PHE A 216 4.78 -5.91 -9.08
C PHE A 216 5.71 -4.69 -9.05
N ARG A 217 7.02 -4.90 -9.13
CA ARG A 217 8.00 -3.80 -9.27
C ARG A 217 7.72 -2.95 -10.50
N ARG A 218 7.55 -3.59 -11.67
CA ARG A 218 7.20 -2.87 -12.90
C ARG A 218 5.85 -2.16 -12.83
N ALA A 219 4.83 -2.78 -12.22
CA ALA A 219 3.54 -2.12 -12.02
C ALA A 219 3.67 -0.83 -11.19
N LEU A 220 4.58 -0.81 -10.21
CA LEU A 220 4.87 0.37 -9.38
C LEU A 220 5.86 1.36 -10.03
N GLY A 221 6.22 1.16 -11.30
CA GLY A 221 7.19 1.98 -12.02
C GLY A 221 8.62 1.84 -11.51
N VAL A 222 8.98 0.71 -10.89
CA VAL A 222 10.32 0.48 -10.34
C VAL A 222 11.21 -0.21 -11.38
N ALA A 223 12.29 0.46 -11.78
CA ALA A 223 13.28 -0.12 -12.68
C ALA A 223 14.10 -1.24 -12.01
N PRO A 224 14.76 -2.14 -12.77
CA PRO A 224 15.54 -3.24 -12.20
C PRO A 224 16.65 -2.80 -11.23
N HIS A 225 17.29 -1.65 -11.50
CA HIS A 225 18.37 -1.08 -10.70
C HIS A 225 17.88 -0.21 -9.53
N GLN A 226 16.61 0.22 -9.56
CA GLN A 226 16.03 1.08 -8.55
C GLN A 226 15.69 0.32 -7.28
N ARG A 227 15.77 1.00 -6.14
CA ARG A 227 15.33 0.44 -4.85
C ARG A 227 13.94 0.94 -4.50
N LEU A 228 13.02 0.03 -4.21
CA LEU A 228 11.70 0.36 -3.68
C LEU A 228 11.73 0.40 -2.15
N VAL A 229 11.51 1.59 -1.60
CA VAL A 229 11.35 1.84 -0.16
C VAL A 229 9.87 1.98 0.16
N VAL A 230 9.34 1.07 0.97
CA VAL A 230 7.95 1.13 1.44
C VAL A 230 7.92 1.75 2.84
N VAL A 231 7.21 2.87 2.99
CA VAL A 231 6.91 3.47 4.29
C VAL A 231 5.59 2.89 4.78
N SER A 232 5.56 2.27 5.96
CA SER A 232 4.34 1.67 6.51
C SER A 232 4.06 2.12 7.94
N SER A 233 2.78 2.40 8.22
CA SER A 233 2.34 2.79 9.55
C SER A 233 1.04 2.12 9.96
N THR A 234 0.99 1.64 11.21
CA THR A 234 -0.28 1.44 11.93
C THR A 234 -0.85 2.79 12.39
N TRP A 235 -2.06 2.77 12.94
CA TRP A 235 -2.71 3.92 13.56
C TRP A 235 -2.34 4.06 15.05
N ALA A 236 -2.80 5.16 15.67
CA ALA A 236 -2.55 5.66 17.04
C ALA A 236 -1.35 6.62 17.16
N PRO A 237 -1.32 7.52 18.17
CA PRO A 237 -0.29 8.56 18.31
C PRO A 237 1.15 8.04 18.28
N ARG A 238 1.40 6.84 18.82
CA ARG A 238 2.75 6.23 18.88
C ARG A 238 3.17 5.43 17.64
N SER A 239 2.40 5.50 16.55
CA SER A 239 2.75 4.88 15.28
C SER A 239 3.68 5.77 14.45
N LEU A 240 4.22 5.27 13.33
CA LEU A 240 5.13 6.06 12.49
C LEU A 240 4.47 7.32 11.90
N PHE A 241 3.17 7.24 11.65
CA PHE A 241 2.35 8.34 11.12
C PHE A 241 1.66 9.15 12.23
N GLY A 242 1.87 8.79 13.50
CA GLY A 242 1.37 9.54 14.65
C GLY A 242 2.37 10.61 15.10
N ASP A 243 1.94 11.42 16.08
CA ASP A 243 2.65 12.56 16.66
C ASP A 243 3.41 12.23 17.96
N GLY A 244 3.51 10.93 18.30
CA GLY A 244 4.16 10.43 19.51
C GLY A 244 3.36 10.71 20.79
N ASP A 245 4.05 10.77 21.93
CA ASP A 245 3.49 11.10 23.25
C ASP A 245 3.69 12.58 23.64
N GLY A 246 3.81 13.48 22.65
CA GLY A 246 3.92 14.94 22.88
C GLY A 246 5.34 15.51 23.11
N GLY A 247 6.40 14.82 22.65
CA GLY A 247 7.82 15.25 22.72
C GLY A 247 8.58 15.14 21.38
N GLU A 248 9.89 14.82 21.39
CA GLU A 248 10.74 14.51 20.20
C GLU A 248 10.31 13.25 19.39
N GLY A 249 9.08 12.75 19.63
CA GLY A 249 8.57 11.49 19.11
C GLY A 249 7.90 11.57 17.74
N ASP A 250 7.60 12.77 17.24
CA ASP A 250 7.03 12.95 15.90
C ASP A 250 8.14 12.91 14.83
N LEU A 251 8.36 11.72 14.28
CA LEU A 251 9.37 11.46 13.26
C LEU A 251 8.90 11.88 11.85
N LEU A 252 7.59 12.04 11.63
CA LEU A 252 7.03 12.20 10.30
C LEU A 252 7.45 13.51 9.61
N PRO A 253 7.46 14.69 10.28
CA PRO A 253 7.97 15.94 9.73
C PRO A 253 9.43 15.89 9.31
N TRP A 254 10.25 15.07 9.96
CA TRP A 254 11.63 14.83 9.58
C TRP A 254 11.76 13.85 8.41
N LEU A 255 10.98 12.76 8.43
CA LEU A 255 11.08 11.67 7.46
C LEU A 255 10.58 12.09 6.07
N LEU A 256 9.39 12.69 5.98
CA LEU A 256 8.74 12.98 4.70
C LEU A 256 9.59 13.82 3.72
N PRO A 257 10.16 14.98 4.11
CA PRO A 257 10.98 15.78 3.20
C PRO A 257 12.28 15.06 2.80
N ARG A 258 12.86 14.24 3.69
CA ARG A 258 14.12 13.52 3.42
C ARG A 258 13.96 12.36 2.46
N LEU A 259 12.77 11.76 2.36
CA LEU A 259 12.49 10.70 1.39
C LEU A 259 12.79 11.15 -0.05
N ALA A 260 12.53 12.41 -0.40
CA ALA A 260 12.80 12.94 -1.74
C ALA A 260 14.13 13.71 -1.82
N ALA A 261 14.52 14.39 -0.74
CA ALA A 261 15.74 15.19 -0.72
C ALA A 261 17.03 14.38 -0.56
N GLU A 262 17.00 13.19 0.05
CA GLU A 262 18.18 12.34 0.23
C GLU A 262 18.21 11.11 -0.68
N LEU A 263 17.08 10.70 -1.27
CA LEU A 263 17.00 9.53 -2.14
C LEU A 263 16.82 9.97 -3.59
N PRO A 264 17.85 9.84 -4.46
CA PRO A 264 17.76 10.21 -5.86
C PRO A 264 16.59 9.52 -6.57
N ALA A 265 15.81 10.29 -7.34
CA ALA A 265 14.58 9.84 -7.98
C ALA A 265 14.80 8.69 -8.98
N ASP A 266 15.98 8.63 -9.59
CA ASP A 266 16.34 7.60 -10.55
C ASP A 266 16.97 6.35 -9.90
N GLU A 267 17.37 6.44 -8.63
CA GLU A 267 17.93 5.30 -7.87
C GLU A 267 16.92 4.70 -6.89
N TYR A 268 15.91 5.47 -6.47
CA TYR A 268 14.93 5.05 -5.46
C TYR A 268 13.50 5.40 -5.86
N ARG A 269 12.58 4.47 -5.58
CA ARG A 269 11.14 4.68 -5.56
C ARG A 269 10.65 4.63 -4.12
N THR A 270 9.82 5.59 -3.71
CA THR A 270 9.17 5.58 -2.39
C THR A 270 7.67 5.42 -2.53
N VAL A 271 7.07 4.56 -1.69
CA VAL A 271 5.61 4.41 -1.58
C VAL A 271 5.18 4.33 -0.12
N ALA A 272 3.98 4.80 0.20
CA ALA A 272 3.39 4.71 1.53
C ALA A 272 2.22 3.71 1.58
N VAL A 273 2.21 2.87 2.61
CA VAL A 273 1.16 1.91 2.96
C VAL A 273 0.66 2.24 4.36
N LEU A 274 -0.49 2.92 4.44
CA LEU A 274 -1.07 3.36 5.70
C LEU A 274 -2.26 2.47 6.09
N HIS A 275 -2.36 2.16 7.38
CA HIS A 275 -3.45 1.35 7.92
C HIS A 275 -4.83 1.99 7.63
N PRO A 276 -5.89 1.20 7.31
CA PRO A 276 -7.22 1.71 7.01
C PRO A 276 -7.78 2.70 8.05
N ASN A 277 -7.59 2.43 9.35
CA ASN A 277 -8.04 3.35 10.40
C ASN A 277 -7.42 4.77 10.32
N ILE A 278 -6.24 4.97 9.70
CA ILE A 278 -5.71 6.32 9.44
C ILE A 278 -6.60 7.02 8.40
N TRP A 279 -6.86 6.34 7.28
CA TRP A 279 -7.69 6.84 6.18
C TRP A 279 -9.12 7.15 6.62
N TYR A 280 -9.76 6.22 7.34
CA TYR A 280 -11.16 6.33 7.73
C TYR A 280 -11.38 7.04 9.07
N GLY A 281 -10.33 7.24 9.86
CA GLY A 281 -10.38 8.07 11.06
C GLY A 281 -10.26 9.57 10.76
N HIS A 282 -9.39 9.94 9.82
CA HIS A 282 -9.14 11.35 9.47
C HIS A 282 -9.79 11.81 8.16
N GLY A 283 -10.23 10.87 7.33
CA GLY A 283 -10.78 11.13 6.02
C GLY A 283 -9.70 11.10 4.92
N PRO A 284 -9.96 10.46 3.76
CA PRO A 284 -8.96 10.36 2.69
C PRO A 284 -8.49 11.68 2.09
N GLY A 285 -9.30 12.76 2.18
CA GLY A 285 -8.87 14.09 1.78
C GLY A 285 -7.78 14.65 2.71
N GLN A 286 -7.96 14.49 4.03
CA GLN A 286 -7.01 14.98 5.04
C GLN A 286 -5.66 14.26 4.95
N VAL A 287 -5.68 12.91 4.84
CA VAL A 287 -4.46 12.11 4.69
C VAL A 287 -3.67 12.51 3.44
N ARG A 288 -4.37 12.72 2.31
CA ARG A 288 -3.73 13.21 1.08
C ARG A 288 -3.18 14.62 1.24
N GLY A 289 -3.84 15.48 2.01
CA GLY A 289 -3.38 16.83 2.32
C GLY A 289 -2.10 16.84 3.16
N TRP A 290 -2.01 16.00 4.19
CA TRP A 290 -0.78 15.85 4.99
C TRP A 290 0.41 15.33 4.16
N LEU A 291 0.14 14.44 3.21
CA LEU A 291 1.17 13.84 2.34
C LEU A 291 1.39 14.61 1.03
N ASP A 292 0.69 15.71 0.80
CA ASP A 292 0.60 16.39 -0.48
C ASP A 292 1.98 16.82 -1.02
N ARG A 293 2.80 17.43 -0.16
CA ARG A 293 4.17 17.82 -0.50
C ARG A 293 5.03 16.62 -0.90
N ALA A 294 5.01 15.54 -0.10
CA ALA A 294 5.77 14.32 -0.38
C ALA A 294 5.30 13.65 -1.69
N ARG A 295 3.99 13.66 -1.96
CA ARG A 295 3.42 13.12 -3.21
C ARG A 295 3.89 13.89 -4.43
N ARG A 296 3.87 15.23 -4.38
CA ARG A 296 4.44 16.07 -5.45
C ARG A 296 5.94 15.82 -5.64
N ALA A 297 6.66 15.49 -4.58
CA ALA A 297 8.07 15.10 -4.65
C ALA A 297 8.28 13.64 -5.10
N GLY A 298 7.21 12.90 -5.40
CA GLY A 298 7.27 11.55 -5.95
C GLY A 298 6.85 10.42 -5.02
N LEU A 299 6.36 10.67 -3.80
CA LEU A 299 5.84 9.59 -2.93
C LEU A 299 4.54 8.98 -3.49
N GLY A 300 4.55 7.69 -3.84
CA GLY A 300 3.34 6.95 -4.22
C GLY A 300 2.47 6.61 -3.01
N LEU A 301 1.13 6.67 -3.13
CA LEU A 301 0.22 6.24 -2.07
C LEU A 301 -0.49 4.96 -2.49
N ILE A 302 -0.17 3.85 -1.82
CA ILE A 302 -0.84 2.58 -2.05
C ILE A 302 -2.21 2.60 -1.37
N SER A 303 -3.23 2.10 -2.07
CA SER A 303 -4.58 2.01 -1.52
C SER A 303 -4.60 1.21 -0.21
N GLU A 304 -5.43 1.67 0.71
CA GLU A 304 -5.72 1.03 1.98
C GLU A 304 -6.45 -0.33 1.84
N LEU A 305 -7.05 -0.59 0.68
CA LEU A 305 -7.79 -1.83 0.40
C LEU A 305 -6.97 -2.81 -0.45
N HIS A 306 -6.11 -2.31 -1.32
CA HIS A 306 -5.46 -3.08 -2.38
C HIS A 306 -3.99 -2.71 -2.56
N GLY A 307 -3.19 -3.60 -3.15
CA GLY A 307 -1.82 -3.28 -3.56
C GLY A 307 -0.76 -3.35 -2.45
N TRP A 308 -1.13 -3.26 -1.17
CA TRP A 308 -0.14 -3.26 -0.08
C TRP A 308 0.71 -4.54 -0.03
N ARG A 309 0.12 -5.72 -0.28
CA ARG A 309 0.83 -7.00 -0.35
C ARG A 309 1.83 -7.01 -1.52
N GLN A 310 1.41 -6.49 -2.67
CA GLN A 310 2.24 -6.37 -3.86
C GLN A 310 3.42 -5.41 -3.62
N ALA A 311 3.19 -4.28 -2.94
CA ALA A 311 4.22 -3.34 -2.54
C ALA A 311 5.25 -3.99 -1.60
N LEU A 312 4.81 -4.77 -0.60
CA LEU A 312 5.71 -5.51 0.28
C LEU A 312 6.56 -6.53 -0.47
N ILE A 313 5.96 -7.29 -1.39
CA ILE A 313 6.68 -8.28 -2.22
C ILE A 313 7.70 -7.57 -3.10
N ALA A 314 7.35 -6.41 -3.68
CA ALA A 314 8.20 -5.63 -4.56
C ALA A 314 9.37 -4.92 -3.83
N ALA A 315 9.24 -4.70 -2.52
CA ALA A 315 10.15 -3.87 -1.72
C ALA A 315 11.60 -4.37 -1.73
N ASP A 316 12.51 -3.41 -1.59
CA ASP A 316 13.92 -3.63 -1.22
C ASP A 316 14.16 -3.27 0.25
N CYS A 317 13.38 -2.34 0.82
CA CYS A 317 13.41 -2.01 2.24
C CYS A 317 12.03 -1.54 2.72
N VAL A 318 11.67 -1.88 3.96
CA VAL A 318 10.46 -1.36 4.62
C VAL A 318 10.83 -0.48 5.80
N LEU A 319 10.45 0.80 5.74
CA LEU A 319 10.48 1.74 6.86
C LEU A 319 9.15 1.64 7.59
N GLY A 320 9.12 0.98 8.75
CA GLY A 320 7.87 0.55 9.37
C GLY A 320 7.78 0.86 10.85
N ASP A 321 6.63 0.53 11.42
CA ASP A 321 6.40 0.48 12.86
C ASP A 321 5.94 -0.91 13.32
N HIS A 322 5.32 -1.01 14.49
CA HIS A 322 4.75 -2.23 15.06
C HIS A 322 3.47 -2.77 14.34
N SER A 323 3.25 -2.41 13.08
CA SER A 323 2.15 -2.93 12.27
C SER A 323 2.33 -4.39 11.82
N SER A 324 1.22 -5.06 11.51
CA SER A 324 1.26 -6.37 10.85
C SER A 324 1.89 -6.31 9.46
N VAL A 325 1.81 -5.16 8.77
CA VAL A 325 2.41 -4.96 7.44
C VAL A 325 3.94 -5.03 7.54
N THR A 326 4.54 -4.34 8.51
CA THR A 326 5.98 -4.43 8.80
C THR A 326 6.39 -5.87 9.16
N TYR A 327 5.58 -6.55 9.97
CA TYR A 327 5.87 -7.93 10.37
C TYR A 327 5.79 -8.92 9.19
N TYR A 328 4.81 -8.79 8.29
CA TYR A 328 4.75 -9.59 7.08
C TYR A 328 5.97 -9.35 6.19
N ALA A 329 6.46 -8.10 6.09
CA ALA A 329 7.67 -7.79 5.33
C ALA A 329 8.89 -8.54 5.88
N ALA A 330 9.11 -8.49 7.20
CA ALA A 330 10.16 -9.26 7.86
C ALA A 330 9.98 -10.77 7.61
N SER A 331 8.75 -11.27 7.71
CA SER A 331 8.41 -12.69 7.55
C SER A 331 8.60 -13.23 6.14
N ILE A 332 8.72 -12.38 5.13
CA ILE A 332 9.11 -12.78 3.76
C ILE A 332 10.56 -12.41 3.43
N GLY A 333 11.36 -12.11 4.47
CA GLY A 333 12.79 -11.86 4.35
C GLY A 333 13.16 -10.47 3.83
N ARG A 334 12.27 -9.46 3.88
CA ARG A 334 12.62 -8.09 3.50
C ARG A 334 13.42 -7.39 4.60
N PRO A 335 14.41 -6.55 4.25
CA PRO A 335 15.01 -5.60 5.18
C PRO A 335 13.94 -4.71 5.81
N VAL A 336 14.02 -4.51 7.13
CA VAL A 336 13.12 -3.66 7.91
C VAL A 336 13.94 -2.67 8.72
N LEU A 337 13.51 -1.41 8.74
CA LEU A 337 14.04 -0.36 9.60
C LEU A 337 12.88 0.29 10.35
N LEU A 338 12.90 0.20 11.68
CA LEU A 338 11.79 0.64 12.53
C LEU A 338 11.88 2.15 12.80
N GLY A 339 10.90 2.92 12.33
CA GLY A 339 10.77 4.35 12.63
C GLY A 339 10.05 4.64 13.94
N ALA A 340 9.10 3.79 14.33
CA ALA A 340 8.39 3.88 15.60
C ALA A 340 8.11 2.48 16.17
N PHE A 341 8.37 2.26 17.46
CA PHE A 341 8.10 0.97 18.08
C PHE A 341 7.80 1.12 19.59
N PRO A 342 6.53 1.36 19.96
CA PRO A 342 6.11 1.45 21.36
C PRO A 342 5.98 0.05 21.97
N ASP A 343 7.06 -0.46 22.59
CA ASP A 343 7.09 -1.80 23.20
C ASP A 343 5.94 -2.05 24.19
N GLY A 344 5.46 -1.01 24.88
CA GLY A 344 4.36 -1.09 25.85
C GLY A 344 2.99 -1.42 25.25
N ASP A 345 2.78 -1.16 23.96
CA ASP A 345 1.50 -1.44 23.24
C ASP A 345 1.35 -2.92 22.84
N LEU A 346 2.38 -3.71 23.06
CA LEU A 346 2.44 -5.11 22.66
C LEU A 346 2.49 -6.04 23.86
N ASP A 347 2.01 -7.26 23.66
CA ASP A 347 2.40 -8.38 24.52
C ASP A 347 3.91 -8.64 24.34
N PRO A 348 4.74 -8.57 25.41
CA PRO A 348 6.18 -8.79 25.31
C PRO A 348 6.58 -10.17 24.76
N ALA A 349 5.71 -11.17 24.93
CA ALA A 349 5.88 -12.54 24.42
C ALA A 349 5.44 -12.70 22.96
N SER A 350 4.85 -11.67 22.34
CA SER A 350 4.38 -11.75 20.95
C SER A 350 5.53 -11.77 19.94
N PRO A 351 5.32 -12.40 18.77
CA PRO A 351 6.28 -12.34 17.66
C PRO A 351 6.56 -10.90 17.18
N VAL A 352 5.57 -10.01 17.21
CA VAL A 352 5.78 -8.59 16.86
C VAL A 352 6.74 -7.92 17.85
N ALA A 353 6.63 -8.20 19.16
CA ALA A 353 7.60 -7.69 20.13
C ALA A 353 9.02 -8.25 19.88
N ALA A 354 9.14 -9.48 19.39
CA ALA A 354 10.43 -10.04 18.97
C ALA A 354 11.03 -9.29 17.77
N LEU A 355 10.21 -8.88 16.79
CA LEU A 355 10.66 -8.01 15.69
C LEU A 355 11.27 -6.70 16.21
N GLY A 356 10.65 -6.07 17.21
CA GLY A 356 11.15 -4.83 17.83
C GLY A 356 12.55 -4.94 18.45
N ARG A 357 12.92 -6.14 18.89
CA ARG A 357 14.24 -6.45 19.45
C ARG A 357 15.27 -6.78 18.38
N THR A 358 14.84 -7.30 17.23
CA THR A 358 15.72 -7.79 16.17
C THR A 358 16.00 -6.77 15.07
N ALA A 359 15.01 -5.98 14.67
CA ALA A 359 15.13 -5.03 13.57
C ALA A 359 15.88 -3.76 13.98
N PRO A 360 16.73 -3.18 13.11
CA PRO A 360 17.37 -1.89 13.37
C PRO A 360 16.31 -0.79 13.51
N LYS A 361 16.61 0.22 14.34
CA LYS A 361 15.77 1.41 14.53
C LYS A 361 16.35 2.61 13.77
N LEU A 362 15.48 3.40 13.15
CA LEU A 362 15.84 4.64 12.47
C LEU A 362 16.31 5.67 13.51
N ARG A 363 17.35 6.43 13.17
CA ARG A 363 17.91 7.49 14.01
C ARG A 363 17.62 8.87 13.38
N PRO A 364 16.86 9.75 14.06
CA PRO A 364 16.37 11.03 13.52
C PRO A 364 17.44 12.12 13.25
N HIS A 365 18.73 11.80 13.33
CA HIS A 365 19.81 12.76 13.05
C HIS A 365 20.89 12.20 12.10
N GLY A 366 20.72 10.97 11.61
CA GLY A 366 21.60 10.40 10.59
C GLY A 366 21.13 10.72 9.18
N SER A 367 21.97 10.44 8.17
CA SER A 367 21.47 10.36 6.79
C SER A 367 20.45 9.24 6.67
N LEU A 368 19.30 9.54 6.08
CA LEU A 368 18.27 8.56 5.76
C LEU A 368 18.80 7.57 4.72
N ARG A 369 19.43 8.07 3.65
CA ARG A 369 20.02 7.22 2.59
C ARG A 369 21.02 6.22 3.18
N ALA A 370 21.98 6.69 3.99
CA ALA A 370 23.00 5.81 4.57
C ALA A 370 22.41 4.73 5.50
N GLN A 371 21.33 5.05 6.22
CA GLN A 371 20.65 4.08 7.08
C GLN A 371 19.89 3.02 6.27
N ILE A 372 19.21 3.42 5.19
CA ILE A 372 18.56 2.49 4.25
C ILE A 372 19.60 1.61 3.56
N GLU A 373 20.68 2.19 3.05
CA GLU A 373 21.78 1.45 2.43
C GLU A 373 22.35 0.39 3.37
N ARG A 374 22.63 0.76 4.61
CA ARG A 374 23.11 -0.18 5.62
C ARG A 374 22.10 -1.28 5.91
N ALA A 375 20.80 -0.94 5.98
CA ALA A 375 19.75 -1.93 6.22
C ALA A 375 19.66 -2.93 5.08
N VAL A 376 19.80 -2.48 3.82
CA VAL A 376 19.75 -3.33 2.62
C VAL A 376 21.03 -4.16 2.46
N GLN A 377 22.20 -3.53 2.50
CA GLN A 377 23.50 -4.17 2.26
C GLN A 377 23.91 -5.14 3.39
N GLY A 378 23.54 -4.82 4.64
CA GLY A 378 23.81 -5.66 5.82
C GLY A 378 22.70 -6.67 6.13
N HIS A 379 21.72 -6.84 5.25
CA HIS A 379 20.62 -7.77 5.47
C HIS A 379 21.04 -9.21 5.21
N ASP A 380 20.75 -10.07 6.18
CA ASP A 380 20.79 -11.51 6.00
C ASP A 380 19.35 -11.98 5.75
N PRO A 381 19.03 -12.63 4.60
CA PRO A 381 17.72 -13.21 4.37
C PRO A 381 17.23 -14.14 5.49
N GLY A 382 18.15 -14.78 6.22
CA GLY A 382 17.86 -15.63 7.38
C GLY A 382 17.53 -14.87 8.68
N ARG A 383 17.78 -13.55 8.75
CA ARG A 383 17.61 -12.71 9.96
C ARG A 383 16.25 -12.86 10.63
N TYR A 384 15.21 -13.09 9.83
CA TYR A 384 13.82 -13.16 10.29
C TYR A 384 13.20 -14.56 10.14
N ALA A 385 14.00 -15.61 9.95
CA ALA A 385 13.50 -16.96 9.73
C ALA A 385 12.61 -17.48 10.89
N GLU A 386 12.99 -17.18 12.14
CA GLU A 386 12.17 -17.54 13.30
C GLU A 386 10.83 -16.78 13.33
N LEU A 387 10.82 -15.49 12.98
CA LEU A 387 9.60 -14.69 12.88
C LEU A 387 8.70 -15.18 11.74
N ALA A 388 9.30 -15.58 10.62
CA ALA A 388 8.58 -16.18 9.50
C ALA A 388 7.87 -17.48 9.94
N ALA A 389 8.58 -18.36 10.64
CA ALA A 389 8.00 -19.60 11.19
C ALA A 389 6.87 -19.33 12.19
N GLN A 390 6.99 -18.26 13.00
CA GLN A 390 5.94 -17.84 13.96
C GLN A 390 4.72 -17.19 13.29
N THR A 391 4.78 -16.85 11.99
CA THR A 391 3.63 -16.26 11.29
C THR A 391 2.51 -17.28 11.15
N THR A 392 2.85 -18.50 10.72
CA THR A 392 1.92 -19.61 10.56
C THR A 392 2.63 -20.94 10.67
N SER A 393 1.99 -21.89 11.36
CA SER A 393 2.43 -23.29 11.41
C SER A 393 1.95 -24.12 10.20
N ALA A 394 1.15 -23.53 9.32
CA ALA A 394 0.53 -24.18 8.18
C ALA A 394 0.71 -23.37 6.88
N PRO A 395 1.96 -23.07 6.46
CA PRO A 395 2.20 -22.27 5.28
C PRO A 395 1.64 -22.96 4.01
N GLY A 396 0.90 -22.19 3.22
CA GLY A 396 0.24 -22.64 1.98
C GLY A 396 -0.97 -23.55 2.19
N ARG A 397 -1.42 -23.75 3.43
CA ARG A 397 -2.49 -24.70 3.78
C ARG A 397 -3.73 -24.06 4.37
N SER A 398 -3.72 -22.75 4.65
CA SER A 398 -4.80 -22.05 5.33
C SER A 398 -6.13 -22.18 4.59
N ALA A 399 -6.11 -22.09 3.25
CA ALA A 399 -7.31 -22.23 2.41
C ALA A 399 -8.07 -23.55 2.70
N GLY A 400 -7.34 -24.68 2.70
CA GLY A 400 -7.93 -25.99 2.95
C GLY A 400 -8.39 -26.18 4.39
N LEU A 401 -7.62 -25.66 5.36
CA LEU A 401 -7.96 -25.76 6.78
C LEU A 401 -9.20 -24.92 7.12
N LEU A 402 -9.26 -23.68 6.64
CA LEU A 402 -10.40 -22.78 6.84
C LEU A 402 -11.65 -23.27 6.15
N ARG A 403 -11.54 -23.77 4.89
CA ARG A 403 -12.71 -24.31 4.20
C ARG A 403 -13.28 -25.50 4.96
N ARG A 404 -12.43 -26.43 5.40
CA ARG A 404 -12.88 -27.56 6.22
C ARG A 404 -13.60 -27.10 7.47
N LEU A 405 -12.98 -26.19 8.23
CA LEU A 405 -13.59 -25.61 9.42
C LEU A 405 -14.96 -24.99 9.14
N PHE A 406 -15.07 -24.17 8.09
CA PHE A 406 -16.33 -23.51 7.76
C PHE A 406 -17.42 -24.53 7.39
N TYR A 407 -17.09 -25.54 6.58
CA TYR A 407 -18.06 -26.55 6.18
C TYR A 407 -18.48 -27.47 7.33
N ASP A 408 -17.56 -27.80 8.24
CA ASP A 408 -17.84 -28.53 9.47
C ASP A 408 -18.81 -27.74 10.37
N LEU A 409 -18.59 -26.43 10.57
CA LEU A 409 -19.49 -25.57 11.33
C LEU A 409 -20.85 -25.37 10.66
N ILE A 410 -20.88 -25.26 9.32
CA ILE A 410 -22.15 -25.17 8.57
C ILE A 410 -22.94 -26.50 8.64
N GLY A 411 -22.28 -27.63 8.89
CA GLY A 411 -22.89 -28.95 8.98
C GLY A 411 -23.22 -29.59 7.62
N ILE A 412 -22.45 -29.27 6.57
CA ILE A 412 -22.56 -29.92 5.25
C ILE A 412 -21.17 -30.31 4.72
N PRO A 413 -21.03 -31.35 3.88
CA PRO A 413 -19.73 -31.72 3.33
C PRO A 413 -19.19 -30.68 2.35
N GLU A 414 -17.86 -30.53 2.32
CA GLU A 414 -17.15 -29.74 1.31
C GLU A 414 -17.55 -30.14 -0.12
N PRO A 415 -17.51 -29.23 -1.11
CA PRO A 415 -17.73 -29.56 -2.51
C PRO A 415 -16.68 -30.55 -3.02
N ALA A 416 -17.12 -31.76 -3.38
CA ALA A 416 -16.23 -32.81 -3.88
C ALA A 416 -15.52 -32.38 -5.18
N GLY A 417 -14.24 -32.74 -5.31
CA GLY A 417 -13.45 -32.52 -6.53
C GLY A 417 -13.04 -31.07 -6.80
N ARG A 418 -13.23 -30.14 -5.86
CA ARG A 418 -12.81 -28.72 -6.01
C ARG A 418 -11.71 -28.35 -5.01
N PRO A 419 -10.57 -27.80 -5.45
CA PRO A 419 -9.53 -27.34 -4.54
C PRO A 419 -10.02 -26.14 -3.71
N ALA A 420 -9.55 -26.00 -2.47
CA ALA A 420 -9.75 -24.80 -1.67
C ALA A 420 -8.74 -23.76 -2.11
N LEU A 421 -9.20 -22.68 -2.76
CA LEU A 421 -8.33 -21.66 -3.33
C LEU A 421 -8.68 -20.29 -2.75
N LEU A 422 -7.65 -19.49 -2.50
CA LEU A 422 -7.75 -18.06 -2.22
C LEU A 422 -7.53 -17.29 -3.52
N ASP A 423 -8.08 -16.08 -3.61
CA ASP A 423 -7.85 -15.24 -4.78
C ASP A 423 -6.38 -14.86 -4.90
N ARG A 424 -5.82 -15.02 -6.11
CA ARG A 424 -4.47 -14.53 -6.41
C ARG A 424 -4.39 -13.02 -6.21
N LEU A 425 -3.22 -12.53 -5.84
CA LEU A 425 -2.97 -11.09 -5.81
C LEU A 425 -2.97 -10.55 -7.25
N PRO A 426 -3.87 -9.61 -7.61
CA PRO A 426 -3.92 -9.07 -8.96
C PRO A 426 -2.67 -8.23 -9.25
N LEU A 427 -2.33 -8.11 -10.53
CA LEU A 427 -1.34 -7.12 -10.98
C LEU A 427 -1.95 -5.72 -10.84
N PRO A 428 -1.33 -4.80 -10.06
CA PRO A 428 -1.81 -3.43 -9.95
C PRO A 428 -1.75 -2.69 -11.29
N PRO A 429 -2.51 -1.59 -11.46
CA PRO A 429 -2.30 -0.68 -12.58
C PRO A 429 -0.87 -0.14 -12.58
N TYR A 430 -0.40 0.30 -13.75
CA TYR A 430 0.90 0.96 -13.89
C TYR A 430 0.86 2.36 -13.27
N GLU A 431 1.66 2.61 -12.24
CA GLU A 431 1.67 3.85 -11.44
C GLU A 431 3.10 4.41 -11.30
N PRO A 432 3.69 4.99 -12.36
CA PRO A 432 5.02 5.59 -12.32
C PRO A 432 5.06 6.79 -11.38
N ALA A 433 6.27 7.17 -10.96
CA ALA A 433 6.48 8.43 -10.27
C ALA A 433 6.39 9.59 -11.27
N GLU A 434 5.56 10.60 -10.98
CA GLU A 434 5.50 11.85 -11.74
C GLU A 434 5.72 13.02 -10.77
N PRO A 435 6.97 13.35 -10.44
CA PRO A 435 7.26 14.46 -9.55
C PRO A 435 6.81 15.78 -10.19
N THR A 436 5.98 16.53 -9.46
CA THR A 436 5.55 17.89 -9.85
C THR A 436 6.22 18.97 -9.01
N ALA A 437 6.89 18.59 -7.92
CA ALA A 437 7.79 19.49 -7.22
C ALA A 437 9.03 19.80 -8.08
N PRO A 438 9.68 20.97 -7.90
CA PRO A 438 10.95 21.26 -8.55
C PRO A 438 11.99 20.19 -8.24
N VAL A 439 12.75 19.82 -9.26
CA VAL A 439 13.80 18.80 -9.18
C VAL A 439 15.14 19.49 -9.38
N ARG A 440 16.01 19.37 -8.38
CA ARG A 440 17.42 19.77 -8.53
C ARG A 440 18.17 18.64 -9.20
N VAL A 441 18.84 18.96 -10.30
CA VAL A 441 19.56 17.96 -11.11
C VAL A 441 21.04 18.27 -11.06
N LEU A 442 21.83 17.28 -10.66
CA LEU A 442 23.29 17.32 -10.71
C LEU A 442 23.77 16.47 -11.88
N THR A 443 24.77 16.96 -12.59
CA THR A 443 25.29 16.32 -13.80
C THR A 443 26.80 16.30 -13.83
N ARG A 444 27.36 15.27 -14.46
CA ARG A 444 28.80 15.12 -14.66
C ARG A 444 29.07 14.53 -16.04
N LEU A 445 29.93 15.18 -16.82
CA LEU A 445 30.38 14.68 -18.10
C LEU A 445 31.49 13.65 -17.85
N ILE A 446 31.20 12.37 -18.10
CA ILE A 446 32.14 11.27 -17.84
C ILE A 446 33.09 11.13 -19.03
N ASP A 447 32.53 10.97 -20.23
CA ASP A 447 33.29 10.73 -21.45
C ASP A 447 32.70 11.51 -22.63
N ALA A 448 33.56 11.94 -23.54
CA ALA A 448 33.15 12.55 -24.80
C ALA A 448 32.92 11.51 -25.90
N GLU A 449 33.60 10.37 -25.86
CA GLU A 449 33.51 9.30 -26.85
C GLU A 449 33.65 7.92 -26.17
N PRO A 450 32.55 7.15 -26.01
CA PRO A 450 31.18 7.52 -26.37
C PRO A 450 30.63 8.64 -25.46
N PRO A 451 29.71 9.48 -25.96
CA PRO A 451 29.07 10.53 -25.16
C PRO A 451 28.41 9.95 -23.90
N THR A 452 28.94 10.29 -22.72
CA THR A 452 28.47 9.71 -21.45
C THR A 452 28.29 10.79 -20.39
N VAL A 453 27.08 10.89 -19.84
CA VAL A 453 26.70 11.88 -18.83
C VAL A 453 26.04 11.20 -17.64
N ALA A 454 26.56 11.42 -16.44
CA ALA A 454 25.88 11.04 -15.21
C ALA A 454 24.85 12.09 -14.80
N VAL A 455 23.72 11.63 -14.29
CA VAL A 455 22.59 12.45 -13.82
C VAL A 455 22.11 11.93 -12.47
N THR A 456 22.00 12.85 -11.50
CA THR A 456 21.41 12.58 -10.19
C THR A 456 20.32 13.62 -9.92
N ARG A 457 19.09 13.17 -9.63
CA ARG A 457 17.91 14.04 -9.46
C ARG A 457 17.34 13.97 -8.06
N TYR A 458 17.18 15.13 -7.42
CA TYR A 458 16.59 15.27 -6.09
C TYR A 458 15.33 16.15 -6.17
N ALA A 459 14.17 15.57 -5.88
CA ALA A 459 12.90 16.30 -5.88
C ALA A 459 12.71 17.06 -4.56
N ASP A 460 12.20 18.30 -4.65
CA ASP A 460 11.91 19.15 -3.50
C ASP A 460 13.09 19.29 -2.52
N ALA A 461 14.30 19.40 -3.07
CA ALA A 461 15.52 19.52 -2.30
C ALA A 461 15.45 20.74 -1.37
N ALA A 462 15.43 20.49 -0.06
CA ALA A 462 15.37 21.57 0.95
C ALA A 462 16.70 22.33 1.08
N HIS A 463 17.80 21.69 0.69
CA HIS A 463 19.16 22.23 0.67
C HIS A 463 19.81 21.82 -0.66
N GLU A 464 20.86 22.53 -1.07
CA GLU A 464 21.64 22.12 -2.25
C GLU A 464 22.23 20.72 -1.98
N PRO A 465 21.92 19.71 -2.80
CA PRO A 465 22.48 18.37 -2.60
C PRO A 465 24.00 18.42 -2.78
N GLU A 466 24.75 17.81 -1.87
CA GLU A 466 26.20 17.76 -1.93
C GLU A 466 26.65 16.59 -2.83
N ASP A 467 27.22 16.91 -3.99
CA ASP A 467 27.95 15.95 -4.83
C ASP A 467 29.25 16.63 -5.30
N PRO A 468 30.41 16.29 -4.72
CA PRO A 468 31.68 16.95 -5.03
C PRO A 468 32.17 16.63 -6.46
N ASP A 469 31.64 15.58 -7.09
CA ASP A 469 32.04 15.18 -8.43
C ASP A 469 31.19 15.87 -9.52
N ALA A 470 30.09 16.55 -9.16
CA ALA A 470 29.21 17.18 -10.14
C ALA A 470 29.89 18.37 -10.86
N ASP A 471 29.86 18.35 -12.19
CA ASP A 471 30.39 19.43 -13.04
C ASP A 471 29.41 20.60 -13.17
N GLY A 472 28.11 20.31 -13.04
CA GLY A 472 27.05 21.28 -13.28
C GLY A 472 25.74 20.88 -12.61
N ALA A 473 24.90 21.88 -12.38
CA ALA A 473 23.61 21.70 -11.75
C ALA A 473 22.56 22.64 -12.32
N HIS A 474 21.35 22.13 -12.52
CA HIS A 474 20.22 22.88 -13.08
C HIS A 474 18.91 22.51 -12.39
N THR A 475 17.87 23.30 -12.64
CA THR A 475 16.53 23.09 -12.06
C THR A 475 15.58 22.62 -13.15
N ALA A 476 15.01 21.43 -12.97
CA ALA A 476 13.92 20.91 -13.79
C ALA A 476 12.59 21.10 -13.06
N VAL A 477 11.57 21.60 -13.76
CA VAL A 477 10.27 21.92 -13.18
C VAL A 477 9.16 21.35 -14.05
N HIS A 478 8.23 20.64 -13.43
CA HIS A 478 7.03 20.19 -14.12
C HIS A 478 6.12 21.37 -14.47
N GLU A 479 5.50 21.39 -15.66
CA GLU A 479 4.62 22.48 -16.11
C GLU A 479 3.49 22.77 -15.09
N ASP A 480 2.87 21.71 -14.57
CA ASP A 480 1.80 21.81 -13.56
C ASP A 480 2.32 21.88 -12.10
N THR A 481 3.53 22.40 -11.88
CA THR A 481 4.02 22.66 -10.51
C THR A 481 3.05 23.57 -9.74
N GLN A 482 2.86 23.30 -8.44
CA GLN A 482 2.00 24.15 -7.60
C GLN A 482 2.60 25.55 -7.41
N ASP A 483 3.94 25.66 -7.37
CA ASP A 483 4.65 26.93 -7.27
C ASP A 483 5.00 27.42 -8.68
N ALA A 484 4.03 28.06 -9.35
CA ALA A 484 4.18 28.57 -10.73
C ALA A 484 5.36 29.56 -10.88
N GLY A 485 5.79 30.20 -9.78
CA GLY A 485 6.98 31.06 -9.78
C GLY A 485 8.25 30.30 -10.14
N ARG A 486 8.31 28.98 -9.87
CA ARG A 486 9.46 28.14 -10.20
C ARG A 486 9.66 27.95 -11.69
N LEU A 487 8.61 28.06 -12.50
CA LEU A 487 8.73 28.00 -13.96
C LEU A 487 9.53 29.17 -14.54
N SER A 488 9.58 30.31 -13.85
CA SER A 488 10.33 31.48 -14.32
C SER A 488 11.85 31.32 -14.20
N VAL A 489 12.31 30.42 -13.32
CA VAL A 489 13.71 30.11 -13.05
C VAL A 489 14.09 28.68 -13.42
N ALA A 490 13.22 27.97 -14.13
CA ALA A 490 13.45 26.61 -14.58
C ALA A 490 14.43 26.62 -15.77
N ASP A 491 15.50 25.82 -15.69
CA ASP A 491 16.38 25.55 -16.82
C ASP A 491 15.74 24.52 -17.77
N VAL A 492 15.00 23.57 -17.18
CA VAL A 492 14.23 22.56 -17.90
C VAL A 492 12.76 22.61 -17.48
N VAL A 493 11.85 22.71 -18.44
CA VAL A 493 10.41 22.52 -18.18
C VAL A 493 9.97 21.17 -18.72
N VAL A 494 9.35 20.36 -17.86
CA VAL A 494 8.97 18.96 -18.15
C VAL A 494 7.45 18.80 -18.13
N ARG A 495 6.92 17.92 -18.98
CA ARG A 495 5.53 17.47 -18.94
C ARG A 495 5.42 16.00 -19.31
N TYR A 496 4.46 15.31 -18.69
CA TYR A 496 4.06 13.96 -19.06
C TYR A 496 2.71 13.99 -19.78
N GLY A 497 2.56 13.20 -20.84
CA GLY A 497 1.28 13.09 -21.52
C GLY A 497 1.33 12.20 -22.76
N ALA A 498 0.15 11.89 -23.29
CA ALA A 498 0.06 11.23 -24.59
C ALA A 498 0.56 12.17 -25.70
N GLU A 499 1.15 11.62 -26.76
CA GLU A 499 1.64 12.38 -27.92
C GLU A 499 0.51 13.06 -28.70
N ASP A 500 -0.69 12.50 -28.62
CA ASP A 500 -1.90 12.90 -29.33
C ASP A 500 -2.94 13.62 -28.43
N ASP A 501 -2.54 14.14 -27.26
CA ASP A 501 -3.46 14.85 -26.37
C ASP A 501 -3.95 16.18 -27.00
N PRO A 502 -5.24 16.29 -27.37
CA PRO A 502 -5.75 17.44 -28.12
C PRO A 502 -5.80 18.73 -27.29
N ARG A 503 -5.63 18.65 -25.97
CA ARG A 503 -5.63 19.83 -25.08
C ARG A 503 -4.31 20.61 -25.13
N VAL A 504 -3.27 19.97 -25.65
CA VAL A 504 -1.86 20.37 -25.51
C VAL A 504 -1.18 20.42 -26.87
N GLY A 505 -1.65 19.59 -27.80
CA GLY A 505 -1.07 19.46 -29.13
C GLY A 505 0.14 18.50 -29.14
N PRO A 506 0.74 18.30 -30.32
CA PRO A 506 1.88 17.41 -30.46
C PRO A 506 3.08 17.95 -29.65
N PRO A 507 4.00 17.07 -29.18
CA PRO A 507 5.17 17.47 -28.41
C PRO A 507 6.00 18.60 -29.03
N ALA A 508 6.11 18.63 -30.36
CA ALA A 508 6.84 19.66 -31.09
C ALA A 508 6.24 21.06 -30.94
N ALA A 509 4.90 21.16 -30.85
CA ALA A 509 4.19 22.42 -30.68
C ALA A 509 4.27 22.88 -29.22
N TRP A 510 3.95 21.99 -28.27
CA TRP A 510 4.02 22.31 -26.85
C TRP A 510 5.41 22.79 -26.42
N THR A 511 6.48 22.11 -26.86
CA THR A 511 7.85 22.48 -26.51
C THR A 511 8.21 23.89 -27.02
N ALA A 512 7.70 24.30 -28.18
CA ALA A 512 7.91 25.64 -28.71
C ALA A 512 7.14 26.70 -27.89
N GLU A 513 5.89 26.42 -27.53
CA GLU A 513 5.07 27.31 -26.71
C GLU A 513 5.67 27.54 -25.32
N VAL A 514 6.16 26.49 -24.68
CA VAL A 514 6.80 26.57 -23.36
C VAL A 514 8.04 27.43 -23.39
N LEU A 515 8.92 27.23 -24.37
CA LEU A 515 10.12 28.05 -24.51
C LEU A 515 9.76 29.52 -24.78
N ALA A 516 8.75 29.78 -25.61
CA ALA A 516 8.27 31.15 -25.84
C ALA A 516 7.71 31.80 -24.56
N ARG A 517 7.00 31.04 -23.73
CA ARG A 517 6.39 31.50 -22.48
C ARG A 517 7.41 31.74 -21.36
N HIS A 518 8.48 30.95 -21.30
CA HIS A 518 9.48 30.99 -20.22
C HIS A 518 10.86 31.33 -20.79
N PRO A 519 11.25 32.61 -20.92
CA PRO A 519 12.48 33.02 -21.63
C PRO A 519 13.80 32.47 -21.06
N HIS A 520 13.84 32.13 -19.77
CA HIS A 520 15.03 31.58 -19.11
C HIS A 520 15.16 30.05 -19.22
N CYS A 521 14.14 29.36 -19.74
CA CYS A 521 14.17 27.92 -19.96
C CYS A 521 15.16 27.56 -21.07
N ALA A 522 16.17 26.75 -20.78
CA ALA A 522 17.13 26.31 -21.78
C ALA A 522 16.56 25.19 -22.66
N LEU A 523 15.67 24.37 -22.09
CA LEU A 523 15.21 23.12 -22.71
C LEU A 523 13.79 22.76 -22.24
N ALA A 524 12.88 22.46 -23.18
CA ALA A 524 11.56 21.92 -22.87
C ALA A 524 11.50 20.43 -23.22
N ALA A 525 10.98 19.59 -22.32
CA ALA A 525 10.90 18.14 -22.47
C ALA A 525 9.48 17.63 -22.29
N TYR A 526 8.95 16.94 -23.31
CA TYR A 526 7.65 16.30 -23.29
C TYR A 526 7.84 14.78 -23.28
N VAL A 527 7.52 14.15 -22.16
CA VAL A 527 7.62 12.70 -21.95
C VAL A 527 6.35 12.02 -22.47
N THR A 528 6.50 11.16 -23.48
CA THR A 528 5.38 10.50 -24.18
C THR A 528 5.25 9.00 -23.86
N GLY A 529 6.17 8.46 -23.08
CA GLY A 529 6.19 7.05 -22.70
C GLY A 529 7.24 6.77 -21.62
N PRO A 530 7.35 5.51 -21.18
CA PRO A 530 8.30 5.13 -20.11
C PRO A 530 9.77 5.29 -20.51
N ASP A 531 10.08 5.23 -21.81
CA ASP A 531 11.44 5.16 -22.34
C ASP A 531 11.80 6.34 -23.26
N ARG A 532 10.89 7.30 -23.46
CA ARG A 532 11.05 8.33 -24.50
C ARG A 532 10.46 9.69 -24.14
N CYS A 533 11.12 10.72 -24.67
CA CYS A 533 10.65 12.09 -24.62
C CYS A 533 11.06 12.85 -25.90
N THR A 534 10.31 13.90 -26.20
CA THR A 534 10.65 14.87 -27.23
C THR A 534 11.17 16.13 -26.54
N VAL A 535 12.29 16.63 -27.01
CA VAL A 535 13.01 17.74 -26.42
C VAL A 535 13.22 18.84 -27.44
N ARG A 536 13.00 20.09 -27.02
CA ARG A 536 13.40 21.27 -27.80
C ARG A 536 14.39 22.13 -27.02
N THR A 537 15.47 22.51 -27.67
CA THR A 537 16.45 23.46 -27.11
C THR A 537 16.03 24.90 -27.40
N ARG A 538 16.51 25.86 -26.60
CA ARG A 538 16.34 27.30 -26.87
C ARG A 538 16.85 27.73 -28.25
N GLN A 539 17.85 27.03 -28.80
CA GLN A 539 18.41 27.29 -30.12
C GLN A 539 17.52 26.78 -31.27
N GLY A 540 16.45 26.06 -30.95
CA GLY A 540 15.44 25.59 -31.90
C GLY A 540 15.61 24.13 -32.33
N ASP A 541 16.66 23.43 -31.87
CA ASP A 541 16.83 22.01 -32.15
C ASP A 541 15.70 21.21 -31.53
N LEU A 542 15.08 20.34 -32.34
CA LEU A 542 14.03 19.42 -31.91
C LEU A 542 14.55 18.00 -32.06
N VAL A 543 14.56 17.24 -30.96
CA VAL A 543 15.05 15.87 -30.93
C VAL A 543 14.09 14.95 -30.18
N ARG A 544 14.06 13.69 -30.56
CA ARG A 544 13.48 12.60 -29.79
C ARG A 544 14.61 11.84 -29.10
N LEU A 545 14.45 11.64 -27.80
CA LEU A 545 15.28 10.79 -26.99
C LEU A 545 14.53 9.48 -26.75
N THR A 546 15.15 8.35 -27.01
CA THR A 546 14.54 7.03 -26.79
C THR A 546 15.59 6.07 -26.22
N ALA A 547 15.34 5.57 -25.01
CA ALA A 547 16.18 4.57 -24.40
C ALA A 547 16.04 3.23 -25.14
N ALA A 548 17.17 2.58 -25.38
CA ALA A 548 17.21 1.24 -25.91
C ALA A 548 16.54 0.27 -24.91
N PRO A 549 15.74 -0.70 -25.38
CA PRO A 549 15.19 -1.72 -24.50
C PRO A 549 16.30 -2.59 -23.89
N ASP A 550 15.95 -3.28 -22.81
CA ASP A 550 16.82 -4.30 -22.21
C ASP A 550 17.01 -5.51 -23.15
N GLU A 551 17.90 -6.44 -22.78
CA GLU A 551 18.18 -7.65 -23.57
C GLU A 551 16.93 -8.53 -23.82
N THR A 552 15.88 -8.36 -23.03
CA THR A 552 14.60 -9.07 -23.16
C THR A 552 13.56 -8.29 -23.98
N GLY A 553 13.93 -7.14 -24.54
CA GLY A 553 13.05 -6.27 -25.31
C GLY A 553 12.10 -5.43 -24.46
N ARG A 554 12.31 -5.34 -23.14
CA ARG A 554 11.46 -4.49 -22.27
C ARG A 554 11.95 -3.05 -22.31
N ALA A 555 11.00 -2.12 -22.26
CA ALA A 555 11.30 -0.69 -22.17
C ALA A 555 12.15 -0.39 -20.93
N ASP A 556 13.07 0.56 -21.09
CA ASP A 556 13.74 1.18 -19.96
C ASP A 556 12.71 1.93 -19.10
N LEU A 557 12.84 1.83 -17.77
CA LEU A 557 11.94 2.45 -16.81
C LEU A 557 12.58 3.64 -16.08
N CYS A 558 13.80 4.05 -16.45
CA CYS A 558 14.34 5.34 -16.04
C CYS A 558 13.51 6.45 -16.66
N ASP A 559 13.11 7.42 -15.82
CA ASP A 559 12.28 8.55 -16.23
C ASP A 559 12.98 9.36 -17.34
N PRO A 560 12.35 9.53 -18.52
CA PRO A 560 12.96 10.24 -19.65
C PRO A 560 13.32 11.71 -19.39
N ALA A 561 12.84 12.31 -18.30
CA ALA A 561 13.31 13.62 -17.85
C ALA A 561 14.80 13.61 -17.42
N ALA A 562 15.34 12.46 -17.01
CA ALA A 562 16.78 12.28 -16.79
C ALA A 562 17.56 12.39 -18.12
N TYR A 563 17.04 11.82 -19.21
CA TYR A 563 17.68 11.90 -20.53
C TYR A 563 17.70 13.33 -21.07
N ALA A 564 16.59 14.06 -20.87
CA ALA A 564 16.52 15.48 -21.22
C ALA A 564 17.57 16.32 -20.45
N SER A 565 17.77 16.01 -19.16
CA SER A 565 18.77 16.66 -18.33
C SER A 565 20.21 16.29 -18.74
N ALA A 566 20.45 15.03 -19.10
CA ALA A 566 21.74 14.59 -19.64
C ALA A 566 22.09 15.33 -20.95
N LEU A 567 21.11 15.49 -21.84
CA LEU A 567 21.27 16.25 -23.07
C LEU A 567 21.59 17.72 -22.80
N LEU A 568 20.93 18.36 -21.82
CA LEU A 568 21.24 19.74 -21.44
C LEU A 568 22.70 19.89 -21.02
N ALA A 569 23.17 19.00 -20.14
CA ALA A 569 24.55 19.02 -19.66
C ALA A 569 25.55 18.80 -20.80
N TRP A 570 25.28 17.85 -21.70
CA TRP A 570 26.09 17.64 -22.90
C TRP A 570 26.20 18.92 -23.75
N LEU A 571 25.07 19.59 -24.01
CA LEU A 571 25.00 20.81 -24.81
C LEU A 571 25.73 22.01 -24.19
N GLY A 572 25.92 22.01 -22.87
CA GLY A 572 26.74 23.00 -22.17
C GLY A 572 28.24 22.89 -22.50
N ALA A 573 28.71 21.70 -22.90
CA ALA A 573 30.13 21.44 -23.16
C ALA A 573 30.45 21.13 -24.63
N LYS A 574 29.49 20.60 -25.39
CA LYS A 574 29.68 20.05 -26.74
C LYS A 574 28.47 20.38 -27.64
N PRO A 575 28.64 20.54 -28.96
CA PRO A 575 27.51 20.74 -29.86
C PRO A 575 26.66 19.47 -30.01
N LEU A 576 25.38 19.62 -30.38
CA LEU A 576 24.45 18.50 -30.58
C LEU A 576 24.98 17.43 -31.54
N GLY A 577 25.68 17.83 -32.60
CA GLY A 577 26.26 16.90 -33.58
C GLY A 577 27.33 15.95 -33.03
N ALA A 578 27.96 16.31 -31.90
CA ALA A 578 28.98 15.49 -31.26
C ALA A 578 28.40 14.30 -30.48
N ALA A 579 27.09 14.25 -30.23
CA ALA A 579 26.45 13.12 -29.56
C ALA A 579 26.33 11.87 -30.46
N GLN A 580 26.91 11.85 -31.67
CA GLN A 580 27.01 10.69 -32.58
C GLN A 580 25.74 9.79 -32.72
N ALA A 581 24.54 10.38 -32.63
CA ALA A 581 23.23 9.70 -32.61
C ALA A 581 22.90 8.84 -31.37
N GLU A 582 23.79 8.73 -30.38
CA GLU A 582 23.56 8.00 -29.12
C GLU A 582 24.23 8.70 -27.93
N LEU A 583 23.50 8.85 -26.83
CA LEU A 583 23.97 9.39 -25.56
C LEU A 583 23.82 8.30 -24.49
N THR A 584 24.90 7.98 -23.78
CA THR A 584 24.82 7.13 -22.59
C THR A 584 24.51 8.00 -21.37
N VAL A 585 23.40 7.71 -20.70
CA VAL A 585 23.00 8.38 -19.46
C VAL A 585 23.25 7.44 -18.29
N VAL A 586 23.94 7.91 -17.25
CA VAL A 586 24.24 7.12 -16.06
C VAL A 586 23.41 7.61 -14.88
N THR A 587 22.62 6.73 -14.26
CA THR A 587 21.88 7.03 -13.03
C THR A 587 22.27 6.03 -11.94
N GLY A 588 22.94 6.52 -10.89
CA GLY A 588 23.58 5.62 -9.91
C GLY A 588 24.54 4.64 -10.58
N ALA A 589 24.21 3.35 -10.54
CA ALA A 589 24.98 2.27 -11.17
C ALA A 589 24.42 1.82 -12.55
N ALA A 590 23.32 2.41 -13.02
CA ALA A 590 22.67 2.03 -14.26
C ALA A 590 23.18 2.85 -15.44
N HIS A 591 23.29 2.20 -16.61
CA HIS A 591 23.67 2.82 -17.87
C HIS A 591 22.53 2.68 -18.87
N HIS A 592 22.06 3.81 -19.38
CA HIS A 592 20.95 3.91 -20.31
C HIS A 592 21.48 4.37 -21.65
N ARG A 593 21.36 3.53 -22.69
CA ARG A 593 21.72 3.94 -24.06
C ARG A 593 20.53 4.65 -24.67
N VAL A 594 20.69 5.93 -24.99
CA VAL A 594 19.60 6.79 -25.47
C VAL A 594 19.89 7.22 -26.89
N ALA A 595 19.08 6.75 -27.83
CA ALA A 595 19.12 7.22 -29.21
C ALA A 595 18.69 8.70 -29.27
N VAL A 596 19.43 9.50 -30.03
CA VAL A 596 19.17 10.93 -30.26
C VAL A 596 18.76 11.15 -31.71
N GLU A 597 17.46 11.19 -31.97
CA GLU A 597 16.89 11.37 -33.30
C GLU A 597 16.52 12.84 -33.53
N ARG A 598 17.09 13.49 -34.54
CA ARG A 598 16.65 14.84 -34.94
C ARG A 598 15.31 14.79 -35.64
N LEU A 599 14.37 15.60 -35.19
CA LEU A 599 13.05 15.74 -35.80
C LEU A 599 13.00 17.00 -36.65
N SER A 600 12.20 16.97 -37.72
CA SER A 600 11.91 18.18 -38.50
C SER A 600 11.12 19.17 -37.63
N PRO A 601 11.54 20.44 -37.51
CA PRO A 601 10.71 21.46 -36.92
C PRO A 601 9.50 21.66 -37.84
N ALA A 602 8.32 21.26 -37.35
CA ALA A 602 7.05 21.43 -38.06
C ALA A 602 6.75 22.90 -38.34
#